data_AF-A0A2E5C3T8-F1
#
_entry.id   AF-A0A2E5C3T8-F1
#
_cell.length_a   1.000
_cell.length_b   1.000
_cell.length_c   1.000
_cell.angle_alpha   90.00
_cell.angle_beta   90.00
_cell.angle_gamma   90.00
#
_symmetry.space_group_name_H-M   'P 1'
#
loop_
_entity.id
_entity.type
_entity.pdbx_description
1 polymer ?
#
loop_
_entity_poly.entity_id
_entity_poly.type
_entity_poly.pdbx_seq_one_letter_code
_entity_poly.pdbx_strand_id
1 'polypeptide(L)'
;MSKPVVDNPLLADEVDSLLVSLSGHRLLLPMAAVAEIVQQVDCQRDDQQPPWLQGWISWRTERIPLISFESLVGGERAMLGDRAMALVLYRILPDGLSQFYALQIQNFPHLIRLADDGLLQQASLPELPPCVLMMVNVREQQALIPDLDKIELLLTKVL
;
A
#
# COMPACT_ATOMS: atom_id res chain seq x y z
N MET A 1 45.70 6.39 -26.10
CA MET A 1 45.34 5.12 -25.46
C MET A 1 44.30 5.43 -24.39
N SER A 2 43.02 5.45 -24.78
CA SER A 2 41.91 5.79 -23.88
C SER A 2 41.42 4.51 -23.22
N LYS A 3 41.28 4.53 -21.88
CA LYS A 3 40.61 3.48 -21.12
C LYS A 3 39.22 3.23 -21.72
N PRO A 4 38.72 1.98 -21.76
CA PRO A 4 37.31 1.78 -22.00
C PRO A 4 36.54 2.41 -20.84
N VAL A 5 35.62 3.31 -21.17
CA VAL A 5 34.49 3.63 -20.31
C VAL A 5 33.77 2.30 -20.14
N VAL A 6 33.79 1.76 -18.92
CA VAL A 6 32.95 0.62 -18.57
C VAL A 6 31.54 1.17 -18.68
N ASP A 7 30.82 0.81 -19.75
CA ASP A 7 29.37 0.93 -19.81
C ASP A 7 28.85 0.31 -18.51
N ASN A 8 28.43 1.14 -17.58
CA ASN A 8 27.69 0.68 -16.42
C ASN A 8 26.27 0.45 -16.95
N PRO A 9 25.82 -0.81 -17.10
CA PRO A 9 24.46 -1.07 -17.49
C PRO A 9 23.64 -0.72 -16.26
N LEU A 10 23.17 0.52 -16.18
CA LEU A 10 22.05 0.83 -15.31
C LEU A 10 20.96 -0.17 -15.71
N LEU A 11 20.68 -1.02 -14.73
CA LEU A 11 19.90 -2.25 -14.80
C LEU A 11 18.69 -2.07 -15.73
N ALA A 12 18.26 -3.14 -16.42
CA ALA A 12 16.84 -3.23 -16.72
C ALA A 12 16.10 -2.96 -15.40
N ASP A 13 15.32 -1.88 -15.31
CA ASP A 13 14.83 -1.32 -14.04
C ASP A 13 13.92 -2.32 -13.31
N GLU A 14 14.54 -3.23 -12.55
CA GLU A 14 13.83 -4.20 -11.73
C GLU A 14 13.34 -3.50 -10.47
N VAL A 15 12.02 -3.49 -10.26
CA VAL A 15 11.39 -2.91 -9.07
C VAL A 15 10.83 -4.03 -8.20
N ASP A 16 11.44 -4.20 -7.02
CA ASP A 16 10.90 -5.08 -5.98
C ASP A 16 9.59 -4.49 -5.43
N SER A 17 8.51 -5.25 -5.60
CA SER A 17 7.15 -4.87 -5.24
C SER A 17 6.49 -5.95 -4.40
N LEU A 18 5.48 -5.58 -3.63
CA LEU A 18 4.65 -6.47 -2.86
C LEU A 18 3.28 -6.58 -3.52
N LEU A 19 2.84 -7.81 -3.76
CA LEU A 19 1.44 -8.12 -4.05
C LEU A 19 0.73 -8.44 -2.74
N VAL A 20 -0.15 -7.54 -2.34
CA VAL A 20 -0.83 -7.54 -1.04
C VAL A 20 -2.26 -7.99 -1.24
N SER A 21 -2.71 -9.01 -0.50
CA SER A 21 -4.11 -9.44 -0.57
C SER A 21 -4.95 -8.70 0.46
N LEU A 22 -6.04 -8.11 -0.03
CA LEU A 22 -7.13 -7.57 0.76
C LEU A 22 -8.34 -8.53 0.70
N SER A 23 -9.46 -8.16 1.31
CA SER A 23 -10.66 -9.02 1.34
C SER A 23 -11.31 -9.15 -0.04
N GLY A 24 -11.35 -8.05 -0.80
CA GLY A 24 -11.95 -8.00 -2.14
C GLY A 24 -11.00 -7.63 -3.28
N HIS A 25 -9.77 -7.21 -2.96
CA HIS A 25 -8.83 -6.66 -3.93
C HIS A 25 -7.41 -7.17 -3.67
N ARG A 26 -6.52 -6.89 -4.62
CA ARG A 26 -5.08 -6.99 -4.43
C ARG A 26 -4.46 -5.63 -4.68
N LEU A 27 -3.47 -5.27 -3.86
CA LEU A 27 -2.66 -4.09 -4.10
C LEU A 27 -1.30 -4.50 -4.64
N LEU A 28 -0.76 -3.70 -5.54
CA LEU A 28 0.64 -3.75 -5.93
C LEU A 28 1.32 -2.48 -5.42
N LEU A 29 2.33 -2.66 -4.57
CA LEU A 29 3.04 -1.57 -3.90
C LEU A 29 4.54 -1.76 -4.06
N PRO A 30 5.33 -0.70 -4.31
CA PRO A 30 6.78 -0.82 -4.28
C PRO A 30 7.23 -1.18 -2.86
N MET A 31 8.19 -2.09 -2.72
CA MET A 31 8.71 -2.50 -1.42
C MET A 31 9.33 -1.31 -0.66
N ALA A 32 9.86 -0.32 -1.40
CA ALA A 32 10.41 0.91 -0.82
C ALA A 32 9.39 1.78 -0.06
N ALA A 33 8.08 1.63 -0.33
CA ALA A 33 7.04 2.34 0.42
C ALA A 33 6.72 1.67 1.77
N VAL A 34 7.20 0.44 1.99
CA VAL A 34 6.84 -0.38 3.14
C VAL A 34 7.89 -0.30 4.22
N ALA A 35 7.47 0.06 5.43
CA ALA A 35 8.32 0.07 6.61
C ALA A 35 8.33 -1.29 7.33
N GLU A 36 7.16 -1.91 7.49
CA GLU A 36 7.04 -3.16 8.25
C GLU A 36 5.73 -3.89 7.93
N ILE A 37 5.71 -5.22 8.15
CA ILE A 37 4.46 -6.00 8.19
C ILE A 37 4.25 -6.43 9.64
N VAL A 38 3.12 -6.03 10.21
CA VAL A 38 2.76 -6.28 11.61
C VAL A 38 1.63 -7.32 11.67
N GLN A 39 1.75 -8.28 12.59
CA GLN A 39 0.73 -9.30 12.83
C GLN A 39 0.03 -9.03 14.17
N GLN A 40 -1.14 -9.65 14.35
CA GLN A 40 -1.92 -9.58 15.59
C GLN A 40 -2.16 -8.13 16.03
N VAL A 41 -2.62 -7.35 15.07
CA VAL A 41 -2.82 -5.91 15.24
C VAL A 41 -3.96 -5.67 16.21
N ASP A 42 -3.63 -5.05 17.34
CA ASP A 42 -4.62 -4.51 18.27
C ASP A 42 -4.97 -3.08 17.87
N CYS A 43 -6.19 -2.90 17.35
CA CYS A 43 -6.68 -1.65 16.80
C CYS A 43 -7.72 -1.01 17.72
N GLN A 44 -7.38 0.15 18.26
CA GLN A 44 -8.24 0.95 19.10
C GLN A 44 -9.08 1.88 18.24
N ARG A 45 -10.41 1.78 18.34
CA ARG A 45 -11.34 2.66 17.63
C ARG A 45 -11.66 3.88 18.47
N ASP A 46 -11.64 5.04 17.83
CA ASP A 46 -12.13 6.28 18.43
C ASP A 46 -13.60 6.49 18.03
N ASP A 47 -14.32 7.28 18.82
CA ASP A 47 -15.72 7.63 18.53
C ASP A 47 -15.79 8.54 17.29
N GLN A 48 -16.74 8.27 16.39
CA GLN A 48 -17.02 9.07 15.20
C GLN A 48 -15.86 9.21 14.18
N GLN A 49 -15.25 8.09 13.79
CA GLN A 49 -14.26 8.05 12.69
C GLN A 49 -14.91 7.78 11.32
N PRO A 50 -14.32 8.27 10.21
CA PRO A 50 -14.81 7.94 8.88
C PRO A 50 -14.68 6.44 8.58
N PRO A 51 -15.52 5.88 7.68
CA PRO A 51 -15.58 4.44 7.44
C PRO A 51 -14.27 3.83 6.91
N TRP A 52 -13.38 4.62 6.32
CA TRP A 52 -12.06 4.16 5.88
C TRP A 52 -11.00 4.10 6.99
N LEU A 53 -11.15 4.81 8.10
CA LEU A 53 -10.19 4.77 9.21
C LEU A 53 -10.57 3.67 10.18
N GLN A 54 -9.89 2.52 10.17
CA GLN A 54 -10.19 1.41 11.08
C GLN A 54 -10.01 1.75 12.55
N GLY A 55 -9.11 2.68 12.85
CA GLY A 55 -8.77 3.13 14.19
C GLY A 55 -7.26 3.39 14.25
N TRP A 56 -6.68 3.11 15.41
CA TRP A 56 -5.28 3.39 15.72
C TRP A 56 -4.58 2.17 16.29
N ILE A 57 -3.32 2.02 15.94
CA ILE A 57 -2.48 0.92 16.40
C ILE A 57 -1.23 1.48 17.07
N SER A 58 -0.74 0.78 18.10
CA SER A 58 0.57 1.07 18.66
C SER A 58 1.63 0.35 17.83
N TRP A 59 2.50 1.09 17.16
CA TRP A 59 3.60 0.54 16.38
C TRP A 59 4.92 1.16 16.83
N ARG A 60 5.84 0.31 17.32
CA ARG A 60 7.06 0.75 18.01
C ARG A 60 6.72 1.73 19.15
N THR A 61 7.17 2.97 19.07
CA THR A 61 6.90 4.04 20.05
C THR A 61 5.87 5.06 19.56
N GLU A 62 5.21 4.81 18.42
CA GLU A 62 4.27 5.72 17.78
C GLU A 62 2.84 5.13 17.75
N ARG A 63 1.84 6.01 17.84
CA ARG A 63 0.44 5.67 17.59
C ARG A 63 0.13 6.07 16.15
N ILE A 64 -0.18 5.10 15.30
CA ILE A 64 -0.36 5.32 13.86
C ILE A 64 -1.78 4.91 13.41
N PRO A 65 -2.37 5.58 12.42
CA PRO A 65 -3.70 5.24 11.92
C PRO A 65 -3.67 3.94 11.12
N LEU A 66 -4.68 3.09 11.32
CA LEU A 66 -4.93 1.89 10.53
C LEU A 66 -6.09 2.14 9.57
N ILE A 67 -5.91 1.84 8.29
CA ILE A 67 -6.85 2.14 7.21
C ILE A 67 -7.43 0.85 6.62
N SER A 68 -8.72 0.88 6.29
CA SER A 68 -9.41 -0.10 5.44
C SER A 68 -9.40 0.41 4.01
N PHE A 69 -8.56 -0.19 3.15
CA PHE A 69 -8.47 0.22 1.75
C PHE A 69 -9.76 -0.11 0.99
N GLU A 70 -10.42 -1.22 1.31
CA GLU A 70 -11.71 -1.61 0.75
C GLU A 70 -12.74 -0.48 0.91
N SER A 71 -12.76 0.17 2.07
CA SER A 71 -13.65 1.31 2.31
C SER A 71 -13.27 2.58 1.54
N LEU A 72 -11.99 2.78 1.23
CA LEU A 72 -11.55 3.91 0.40
C LEU A 72 -12.05 3.77 -1.05
N VAL A 73 -12.10 2.53 -1.56
CA VAL A 73 -12.57 2.25 -2.93
C VAL A 73 -14.08 2.02 -3.01
N GLY A 74 -14.84 2.33 -1.94
CA GLY A 74 -16.30 2.24 -1.90
C GLY A 74 -16.87 0.87 -1.52
N GLY A 75 -16.01 -0.07 -1.14
CA GLY A 75 -16.40 -1.37 -0.60
C GLY A 75 -16.74 -1.33 0.88
N GLU A 76 -17.18 -2.47 1.40
CA GLU A 76 -17.43 -2.63 2.84
C GLU A 76 -16.13 -2.61 3.63
N ARG A 77 -16.19 -2.06 4.84
CA ARG A 77 -15.08 -2.10 5.79
C ARG A 77 -14.77 -3.55 6.16
N ALA A 78 -13.53 -3.97 5.92
CA ALA A 78 -13.05 -5.27 6.36
C ALA A 78 -13.20 -5.41 7.89
N MET A 79 -13.65 -6.57 8.37
CA MET A 79 -13.67 -6.81 9.81
C MET A 79 -12.23 -7.00 10.32
N LEU A 80 -11.95 -6.46 11.50
CA LEU A 80 -10.72 -6.78 12.23
C LEU A 80 -10.95 -8.11 12.94
N GLY A 81 -10.32 -9.17 12.46
CA GLY A 81 -10.31 -10.46 13.17
C GLY A 81 -9.12 -10.58 14.12
N ASP A 82 -9.09 -11.61 14.96
CA ASP A 82 -8.03 -11.88 15.94
C ASP A 82 -6.62 -12.05 15.34
N ARG A 83 -6.54 -12.24 14.02
CA ARG A 83 -5.30 -12.37 13.25
C ARG A 83 -5.12 -11.23 12.26
N ALA A 84 -5.69 -10.06 12.54
CA ALA A 84 -5.52 -8.88 11.70
C ALA A 84 -4.03 -8.61 11.49
N MET A 85 -3.67 -8.35 10.23
CA MET A 85 -2.34 -7.96 9.83
C MET A 85 -2.39 -6.54 9.28
N ALA A 86 -1.28 -5.83 9.40
CA ALA A 86 -1.13 -4.50 8.85
C ALA A 86 0.17 -4.37 8.06
N LEU A 87 0.10 -3.65 6.95
CA LEU A 87 1.24 -3.17 6.19
C LEU A 87 1.51 -1.73 6.60
N VAL A 88 2.59 -1.49 7.33
CA VAL A 88 3.01 -0.15 7.73
C VAL A 88 3.76 0.50 6.57
N LEU A 89 3.32 1.68 6.18
CA LEU A 89 3.84 2.45 5.07
C LEU A 89 4.54 3.72 5.58
N TYR A 90 5.59 4.14 4.88
CA TYR A 90 6.14 5.47 5.02
C TYR A 90 5.18 6.49 4.44
N ARG A 91 5.06 7.65 5.08
CA ARG A 91 4.45 8.83 4.47
C ARG A 91 5.44 9.58 3.61
N ILE A 92 4.90 10.20 2.57
CA ILE A 92 5.65 10.97 1.58
C ILE A 92 5.39 12.47 1.80
N LEU A 93 4.19 12.86 2.26
CA LEU A 93 3.83 14.25 2.44
C LEU A 93 4.58 14.91 3.63
N PRO A 94 5.22 16.08 3.43
CA PRO A 94 5.95 16.79 4.47
C PRO A 94 5.02 17.71 5.28
N ASP A 95 4.03 17.13 5.96
CA ASP A 95 2.98 17.86 6.70
C ASP A 95 3.22 17.93 8.22
N GLY A 96 4.30 17.30 8.72
CA GLY A 96 4.66 17.32 10.14
C GLY A 96 3.84 16.39 11.04
N LEU A 97 2.99 15.53 10.46
CA LEU A 97 2.24 14.51 11.18
C LEU A 97 3.09 13.23 11.40
N SER A 98 2.50 12.19 12.01
CA SER A 98 3.11 10.84 12.11
C SER A 98 3.72 10.44 10.78
N GLN A 99 4.98 9.99 10.75
CA GLN A 99 5.70 9.61 9.53
C GLN A 99 5.19 8.31 8.90
N PHE A 100 4.22 7.66 9.55
CA PHE A 100 3.73 6.36 9.17
C PHE A 100 2.22 6.26 9.29
N TYR A 101 1.66 5.37 8.50
CA TYR A 101 0.29 4.87 8.58
C TYR A 101 0.28 3.40 8.18
N ALA A 102 -0.82 2.72 8.44
CA ALA A 102 -0.93 1.30 8.17
C ALA A 102 -2.18 0.97 7.35
N LEU A 103 -2.04 0.00 6.44
CA LEU A 103 -3.15 -0.62 5.72
C LEU A 103 -3.49 -1.96 6.37
N GLN A 104 -4.76 -2.25 6.65
CA GLN A 104 -5.17 -3.60 6.98
C GLN A 104 -4.98 -4.53 5.78
N ILE A 105 -4.41 -5.71 6.02
CA ILE A 105 -4.19 -6.75 5.00
C ILE A 105 -4.66 -8.11 5.53
N GLN A 106 -4.94 -9.06 4.62
CA GLN A 106 -5.49 -10.36 5.00
C GLN A 106 -4.44 -11.44 5.20
N ASN A 107 -3.31 -11.33 4.51
CA ASN A 107 -2.22 -12.31 4.56
C ASN A 107 -0.87 -11.63 4.34
N PHE A 108 0.20 -12.41 4.52
CA PHE A 108 1.54 -11.96 4.16
C PHE A 108 1.62 -11.63 2.67
N PRO A 109 2.09 -10.42 2.31
CA PRO A 109 2.31 -10.05 0.92
C PRO A 109 3.33 -10.95 0.24
N HIS A 110 3.16 -11.14 -1.06
CA HIS A 110 4.13 -11.85 -1.89
C HIS A 110 5.11 -10.86 -2.51
N LEU A 111 6.41 -11.07 -2.32
CA LEU A 111 7.45 -10.32 -3.03
C LEU A 111 7.41 -10.70 -4.52
N ILE A 112 7.28 -9.70 -5.37
CA ILE A 112 7.31 -9.82 -6.82
C ILE A 112 8.35 -8.84 -7.33
N ARG A 113 9.26 -9.35 -8.15
CA ARG A 113 10.14 -8.51 -8.93
C ARG A 113 9.49 -8.20 -10.27
N LEU A 114 9.30 -6.91 -10.54
CA LEU A 114 8.78 -6.42 -11.80
C LEU A 114 9.96 -5.98 -12.66
N ALA A 115 10.03 -6.46 -13.90
CA ALA A 115 10.97 -6.00 -14.91
C ALA A 115 10.18 -5.42 -16.10
N ASP A 116 10.86 -4.73 -17.01
CA ASP A 116 10.28 -4.28 -18.27
C ASP A 116 10.17 -5.43 -19.29
N ASP A 117 9.55 -6.54 -18.87
CA ASP A 117 9.43 -7.80 -19.61
C ASP A 117 7.97 -8.17 -19.94
N GLY A 118 7.04 -7.24 -19.75
CA GLY A 118 5.61 -7.42 -20.03
C GLY A 118 4.82 -8.14 -18.92
N LEU A 119 5.44 -8.41 -17.76
CA LEU A 119 4.75 -8.97 -16.59
C LEU A 119 3.73 -8.02 -15.97
N LEU A 120 3.87 -6.72 -16.20
CA LEU A 120 2.97 -5.67 -15.75
C LEU A 120 2.23 -5.10 -16.96
N GLN A 121 0.91 -5.29 -17.01
CA GLN A 121 0.09 -4.73 -18.07
C GLN A 121 -1.00 -3.86 -17.45
N GLN A 122 -1.16 -2.65 -17.97
CA GLN A 122 -2.29 -1.81 -17.55
C GLN A 122 -3.60 -2.46 -17.99
N ALA A 123 -4.53 -2.60 -17.04
CA ALA A 123 -5.88 -3.03 -17.30
C ALA A 123 -6.80 -1.81 -17.31
N SER A 124 -7.66 -1.72 -18.33
CA SER A 124 -8.59 -0.61 -18.47
C SER A 124 -9.84 -0.82 -17.62
N LEU A 125 -10.17 0.18 -16.80
CA LEU A 125 -11.49 0.33 -16.17
C LEU A 125 -12.21 1.54 -16.78
N PRO A 126 -13.54 1.49 -16.94
CA PRO A 126 -14.33 2.65 -17.35
C PRO A 126 -14.17 3.83 -16.37
N GLU A 127 -14.06 3.52 -15.07
CA GLU A 127 -13.84 4.49 -14.00
C GLU A 127 -12.97 3.85 -12.92
N LEU A 128 -11.94 4.57 -12.47
CA LEU A 128 -11.07 4.12 -11.37
C LEU A 128 -11.70 4.49 -10.03
N PRO A 129 -11.72 3.58 -9.04
CA PRO A 129 -12.19 3.91 -7.71
C PRO A 129 -11.37 5.05 -7.06
N PRO A 130 -11.91 5.72 -6.04
CA PRO A 130 -11.14 6.70 -5.28
C PRO A 130 -9.87 6.08 -4.71
N CYS A 131 -8.79 6.87 -4.63
CA CYS A 131 -7.49 6.45 -4.12
C CYS A 131 -6.81 5.30 -4.93
N VAL A 132 -7.16 5.14 -6.21
CA VAL A 132 -6.49 4.22 -7.15
C VAL A 132 -5.85 5.02 -8.28
N LEU A 133 -4.57 4.79 -8.56
CA LEU A 133 -3.85 5.37 -9.70
C LEU A 133 -4.12 4.61 -10.99
N MET A 134 -4.08 3.28 -10.89
CA MET A 134 -4.31 2.40 -12.03
C MET A 134 -4.66 0.99 -11.58
N MET A 135 -5.20 0.23 -12.52
CA MET A 135 -5.38 -1.20 -12.40
C MET A 135 -4.43 -1.90 -13.35
N VAL A 136 -3.85 -2.99 -12.89
CA VAL A 136 -2.82 -3.74 -13.63
C VAL A 136 -3.07 -5.23 -13.52
N ASN A 137 -2.61 -5.98 -14.51
CA ASN A 137 -2.43 -7.42 -14.43
C ASN A 137 -0.95 -7.70 -14.18
N VAL A 138 -0.66 -8.41 -13.10
CA VAL A 138 0.68 -8.89 -12.75
C VAL A 138 0.65 -10.40 -12.68
N ARG A 139 1.39 -11.08 -13.56
CA ARG A 139 1.41 -12.56 -13.62
C ARG A 139 0.00 -13.17 -13.68
N GLU A 140 -0.85 -12.64 -14.57
CA GLU A 140 -2.27 -13.04 -14.71
C GLU A 140 -3.17 -12.73 -13.49
N GLN A 141 -2.69 -11.96 -12.52
CA GLN A 141 -3.46 -11.53 -11.34
C GLN A 141 -3.76 -10.04 -11.42
N GLN A 142 -5.04 -9.70 -11.34
CA GLN A 142 -5.50 -8.32 -11.32
C GLN A 142 -5.16 -7.68 -9.96
N ALA A 143 -4.57 -6.49 -10.00
CA ALA A 143 -4.19 -5.70 -8.83
C ALA A 143 -4.43 -4.21 -9.06
N LEU A 144 -4.61 -3.47 -7.98
CA LEU A 144 -4.72 -2.02 -7.96
C LEU A 144 -3.39 -1.41 -7.51
N ILE A 145 -2.96 -0.35 -8.18
CA ILE A 145 -1.90 0.52 -7.66
C ILE A 145 -2.57 1.65 -6.88
N PRO A 146 -2.39 1.71 -5.55
CA PRO A 146 -3.02 2.73 -4.73
C PRO A 146 -2.39 4.10 -4.95
N ASP A 147 -3.20 5.14 -4.84
CA ASP A 147 -2.78 6.55 -4.86
C ASP A 147 -2.41 6.97 -3.44
N LEU A 148 -1.14 6.75 -3.06
CA LEU A 148 -0.66 7.02 -1.71
C LEU A 148 -0.78 8.51 -1.34
N ASP A 149 -0.55 9.41 -2.30
CA ASP A 149 -0.69 10.85 -2.09
C ASP A 149 -2.14 11.21 -1.70
N LYS A 150 -3.14 10.68 -2.41
CA LYS A 150 -4.55 10.90 -2.04
C LYS A 150 -4.90 10.30 -0.68
N ILE A 151 -4.36 9.13 -0.34
CA ILE A 151 -4.59 8.50 0.96
C ILE A 151 -4.02 9.38 2.07
N GLU A 152 -2.80 9.88 1.90
CA GLU A 152 -2.16 10.77 2.86
C GLU A 152 -2.89 12.10 3.00
N LEU A 153 -3.40 12.67 1.91
CA LEU A 153 -4.28 13.85 1.96
C LEU A 153 -5.58 13.58 2.73
N LEU A 154 -6.12 12.36 2.73
CA LEU A 154 -7.27 12.01 3.59
C LEU A 154 -6.86 11.92 5.06
N LEU A 155 -5.69 11.38 5.34
CA LEU A 155 -5.15 11.29 6.70
C LEU A 155 -4.97 12.66 7.35
N THR A 156 -4.52 13.67 6.61
CA THR A 156 -4.39 15.05 7.14
C THR A 156 -5.69 15.66 7.69
N LYS A 157 -6.85 15.09 7.35
CA LYS A 157 -8.17 15.58 7.81
C LYS A 157 -8.62 14.94 9.12
N VAL A 158 -7.93 13.90 9.59
CA VAL A 158 -8.30 13.13 10.79
C VAL A 158 -7.18 13.04 11.82
N LEU A 159 -5.95 13.38 11.44
CA LEU A 159 -4.77 13.47 12.30
C LEU A 159 -4.62 14.90 12.83
#